data_AF-A0A941EWY8-F1
#
_entry.id   AF-A0A941EWY8-F1
#
_cell.length_a   1.000
_cell.length_b   1.000
_cell.length_c   1.000
_cell.angle_alpha   90.00
_cell.angle_beta   90.00
_cell.angle_gamma   90.00
#
_symmetry.space_group_name_H-M   'P 1'
#
loop_
_entity.id
_entity.type
_entity.pdbx_description
1 polymer ?
#
loop_
_entity_poly.entity_id
_entity_poly.type
_entity_poly.pdbx_seq_one_letter_code
_entity_poly.pdbx_strand_id
1 'polypeptide(L)'
;MACTGHGLCAELFPEQLTLDEWSYPVQAPGPFPADQLRHARRAVAACPALALRLETSRSREPDPTTAPRTSSSRDLPRPHPAN
;
A
#
# COMPACT_ATOMS: atom_id res chain seq x y z
N MET A 1 -4.76 -6.16 -10.63
CA MET A 1 -3.43 -5.56 -10.91
C MET A 1 -3.45 -5.06 -12.35
N ALA A 2 -3.22 -3.75 -12.57
CA ALA A 2 -3.46 -3.09 -13.87
C ALA A 2 -2.20 -2.94 -14.75
N CYS A 3 -1.00 -3.02 -14.15
CA CYS A 3 0.26 -2.91 -14.88
C CYS A 3 0.48 -4.11 -15.80
N THR A 4 1.04 -3.87 -17.00
CA THR A 4 1.41 -4.91 -17.97
C THR A 4 2.90 -4.82 -18.37
N GLY A 5 3.76 -4.26 -17.51
CA GLY A 5 5.21 -4.24 -17.74
C GLY A 5 5.74 -3.12 -18.65
N HIS A 6 5.24 -1.88 -18.53
CA HIS A 6 5.66 -0.77 -19.41
C HIS A 6 7.05 -0.17 -19.11
N GLY A 7 7.62 -0.41 -17.93
CA GLY A 7 8.97 0.07 -17.55
C GLY A 7 9.16 1.57 -17.30
N LEU A 8 8.30 2.45 -17.84
CA LEU A 8 8.46 3.92 -17.78
C LEU A 8 8.60 4.52 -16.37
N CYS A 9 8.03 3.85 -15.37
CA CYS A 9 8.07 4.34 -14.00
C CYS A 9 9.46 4.25 -13.36
N ALA A 10 10.21 3.18 -13.63
CA ALA A 10 11.57 3.02 -13.14
C ALA A 10 12.56 3.93 -13.89
N GLU A 11 12.30 4.23 -15.16
CA GLU A 11 13.09 5.21 -15.93
C GLU A 11 12.93 6.63 -15.37
N LEU A 12 11.71 6.98 -14.93
CA LEU A 12 11.39 8.32 -14.44
C LEU A 12 11.63 8.51 -12.95
N PHE A 13 11.66 7.41 -12.18
CA PHE A 13 11.88 7.44 -10.74
C PHE A 13 12.66 6.21 -10.23
N PRO A 14 13.93 6.05 -10.67
CA PRO A 14 14.77 4.91 -10.33
C PRO A 14 15.15 4.84 -8.84
N GLU A 15 15.03 5.95 -8.11
CA GLU A 15 15.39 6.02 -6.69
C GLU A 15 14.46 5.20 -5.79
N GLN A 16 13.20 5.02 -6.19
CA GLN A 16 12.21 4.24 -5.44
C GLN A 16 11.69 3.02 -6.19
N LEU A 17 11.80 3.00 -7.52
CA LEU A 17 11.25 1.93 -8.36
C LEU A 17 12.34 1.31 -9.21
N THR A 18 12.53 0.00 -9.06
CA THR A 18 13.33 -0.81 -9.97
C THR A 18 12.42 -1.72 -10.80
N LEU A 19 12.95 -2.31 -11.86
CA LEU A 19 12.24 -3.32 -12.64
C LEU A 19 12.78 -4.70 -12.32
N ASP A 20 11.89 -5.68 -12.27
CA ASP A 20 12.27 -7.09 -12.29
C ASP A 20 12.54 -7.60 -13.71
N GLU A 21 12.83 -8.88 -13.82
CA GLU A 21 13.04 -9.59 -15.09
C GLU A 21 11.83 -9.58 -16.04
N TRP A 22 10.65 -9.22 -15.55
CA TRP A 22 9.41 -9.10 -16.33
C TRP A 22 8.96 -7.64 -16.51
N SER A 23 9.81 -6.67 -16.19
CA SER A 23 9.50 -5.23 -16.28
C SER A 23 8.38 -4.75 -15.36
N TYR A 24 8.05 -5.50 -14.30
CA TYR A 24 7.14 -5.03 -13.26
C TYR A 24 7.88 -4.14 -12.25
N PRO A 25 7.22 -3.07 -11.76
CA PRO A 25 7.83 -2.19 -10.80
C PRO A 25 7.97 -2.87 -9.43
N VAL A 26 9.19 -2.87 -8.90
CA VAL A 26 9.54 -3.26 -7.53
C VAL A 26 9.82 -1.99 -6.74
N GLN A 27 9.06 -1.76 -5.67
CA GLN A 27 9.20 -0.57 -4.83
C GLN A 27 10.22 -0.80 -3.72
N ALA A 28 11.15 0.14 -3.56
CA ALA A 28 12.04 0.19 -2.41
C ALA A 28 11.22 0.37 -1.11
N PRO A 29 11.69 -0.14 0.04
CA PRO A 29 11.00 0.04 1.30
C PRO A 29 11.12 1.48 1.81
N GLY A 30 10.06 1.95 2.48
CA GLY A 30 10.05 3.24 3.18
C GLY A 30 9.63 4.44 2.33
N PRO A 31 9.40 5.61 2.98
CA PRO A 31 9.08 6.85 2.29
C PRO A 31 10.31 7.47 1.64
N PHE A 32 10.11 8.25 0.57
CA PHE A 32 11.13 9.08 -0.05
C PHE A 32 11.01 10.54 0.37
N PRO A 33 12.11 11.33 0.32
CA PRO A 33 12.11 12.74 0.67
C PRO A 33 11.33 13.62 -0.33
N ALA A 34 10.90 14.80 0.13
CA ALA A 34 9.96 15.65 -0.62
C ALA A 34 10.53 16.23 -1.94
N ASP A 35 11.84 16.34 -2.06
CA ASP A 35 12.55 16.75 -3.28
C ASP A 35 12.35 15.74 -4.43
N GLN A 36 12.18 14.45 -4.11
CA GLN A 36 11.91 13.39 -5.07
C GLN A 36 10.44 13.35 -5.55
N LEU A 37 9.54 14.11 -4.91
CA LEU A 37 8.12 14.15 -5.25
C LEU A 37 7.88 14.55 -6.71
N ARG A 38 8.75 15.39 -7.29
CA ARG A 38 8.67 15.77 -8.71
C ARG A 38 8.87 14.57 -9.63
N HIS A 39 9.85 13.70 -9.34
CA HIS A 39 10.13 12.50 -10.12
C HIS A 39 9.02 11.47 -9.93
N ALA A 40 8.57 11.28 -8.69
CA ALA A 40 7.45 10.40 -8.37
C ALA A 40 6.16 10.80 -9.12
N ARG A 41 5.81 12.09 -9.16
CA ARG A 41 4.64 12.59 -9.92
C ARG A 41 4.75 12.32 -11.42
N ARG A 42 5.94 12.45 -12.00
CA ARG A 42 6.19 12.15 -13.41
C ARG A 42 6.00 10.67 -13.70
N ALA A 43 6.53 9.78 -12.86
CA ALA A 43 6.36 8.34 -12.99
C ALA A 43 4.87 7.93 -12.93
N VAL A 44 4.08 8.52 -12.03
CA VAL A 44 2.63 8.27 -11.97
C VAL A 44 1.91 8.76 -13.23
N ALA A 45 2.20 9.98 -13.68
CA ALA A 45 1.54 10.57 -14.85
C ALA A 45 1.90 9.86 -16.17
N ALA A 46 3.10 9.31 -16.27
CA ALA A 46 3.57 8.60 -17.45
C ALA A 46 3.04 7.16 -17.55
N CYS A 47 2.44 6.62 -16.49
CA CYS A 47 1.95 5.24 -16.47
C CYS A 47 0.67 5.10 -17.34
N PRO A 48 0.72 4.41 -18.50
CA PRO A 48 -0.44 4.31 -19.39
C PRO A 48 -1.60 3.52 -18.77
N ALA A 49 -1.25 2.54 -17.94
CA ALA A 49 -2.20 1.68 -17.22
C ALA A 49 -2.72 2.30 -15.91
N LEU A 50 -2.25 3.50 -15.52
CA LEU A 50 -2.59 4.15 -14.25
C LEU A 50 -2.40 3.25 -13.03
N ALA A 51 -1.36 2.40 -13.07
CA ALA A 51 -1.10 1.39 -12.06
C ALA A 51 -0.44 1.94 -10.79
N LEU A 52 0.11 3.17 -10.84
CA LEU A 52 0.82 3.81 -9.73
C LEU A 52 -0.03 4.87 -9.04
N ARG A 53 0.17 5.02 -7.73
CA ARG A 53 -0.41 6.10 -6.91
C ARG A 53 0.64 6.65 -5.96
N LEU A 54 0.53 7.94 -5.65
CA LEU A 54 1.29 8.56 -4.58
C LEU A 54 0.41 8.60 -3.34
N GLU A 55 0.96 8.10 -2.24
CA GLU A 55 0.34 8.17 -0.93
C GLU A 55 1.21 9.00 -0.01
N THR A 56 0.57 9.84 0.80
CA THR A 56 1.28 10.51 1.89
C THR A 56 1.42 9.50 3.01
N SER A 57 2.64 9.26 3.50
CA SER A 57 2.86 8.49 4.71
C SER A 57 2.43 9.29 5.93
N ARG A 58 1.13 9.57 6.05
CA ARG A 58 0.54 9.81 7.36
C ARG A 58 0.68 8.46 8.05
N SER A 59 1.44 8.39 9.13
CA SER A 59 1.68 7.17 9.90
C SER A 59 0.45 6.27 9.82
N ARG A 60 0.56 5.12 9.15
CA ARG A 60 -0.53 4.15 9.09
C ARG A 60 -0.64 3.54 10.48
N GLU A 61 -1.11 4.34 11.44
CA GLU A 61 -1.90 3.83 12.54
C GLU A 61 -3.04 3.05 11.87
N PRO A 62 -3.18 1.74 12.11
CA PRO A 62 -4.32 1.01 11.60
C PRO A 62 -5.59 1.71 12.07
N ASP A 63 -6.37 2.22 11.12
CA ASP A 63 -7.63 2.92 11.41
C ASP A 63 -8.53 1.99 12.24
N PRO A 64 -8.86 2.34 13.51
CA PRO A 64 -9.68 1.49 14.37
C PRO A 64 -11.10 1.27 13.84
N THR A 65 -11.54 2.06 12.83
CA THR A 65 -12.82 1.90 12.16
C THR A 65 -12.82 0.79 11.09
N THR A 66 -11.65 0.37 10.61
CA THR A 66 -11.53 -0.71 9.60
C THR A 66 -11.43 -2.10 10.24
N ALA A 67 -11.28 -2.19 11.57
CA ALA A 67 -11.33 -3.47 12.26
C ALA A 67 -12.67 -4.16 11.96
N PRO A 68 -12.68 -5.43 11.49
CA PRO A 68 -13.92 -6.16 11.30
C PRO A 68 -14.63 -6.21 12.65
N ARG A 69 -15.81 -5.60 12.73
CA ARG A 69 -16.68 -5.71 13.90
C ARG A 69 -17.04 -7.20 13.97
N THR A 70 -16.38 -7.96 14.83
CA THR A 70 -16.82 -9.32 15.18
C THR A 70 -18.16 -9.16 15.89
N SER A 71 -19.20 -9.11 15.08
CA SER A 71 -20.57 -9.14 15.52
C SER A 71 -20.83 -10.52 16.09
N SER A 72 -20.88 -10.59 17.42
CA SER A 72 -21.78 -11.46 18.18
C SER A 72 -21.56 -12.98 18.12
N SER A 73 -21.22 -13.55 19.27
CA SER A 73 -22.10 -14.54 19.93
C SER A 73 -21.65 -14.65 21.40
N ARG A 74 -22.37 -14.08 22.38
CA ARG A 74 -23.33 -14.84 23.18
C ARG A 74 -22.92 -16.30 23.35
N ASP A 75 -22.11 -16.58 24.37
CA ASP A 75 -22.23 -17.80 25.16
C ASP A 75 -21.57 -17.58 26.54
N LEU A 76 -22.36 -17.11 27.51
CA LEU A 76 -22.08 -17.36 28.92
C LEU A 76 -23.15 -18.32 29.42
N PRO A 77 -22.82 -19.58 29.71
CA PRO A 77 -23.58 -20.36 30.67
C PRO A 77 -23.21 -19.91 32.10
N ARG A 78 -24.25 -19.89 32.94
CA ARG A 78 -24.31 -19.34 34.30
C ARG A 78 -23.34 -19.99 35.31
N PRO A 79 -23.03 -19.32 36.43
CA PRO A 79 -22.26 -19.94 37.53
C PRO A 79 -23.06 -21.08 38.19
N HIS A 80 -22.36 -22.17 38.49
CA HIS A 80 -22.86 -23.23 39.37
C HIS A 80 -22.71 -22.81 40.84
N PRO A 81 -23.74 -23.00 41.70
CA PRO A 81 -23.61 -22.76 43.13
C PRO A 81 -22.82 -23.90 43.80
N ALA A 82 -21.98 -23.52 44.75
CA ALA A 82 -21.23 -24.41 45.62
C ALA A 82 -22.15 -25.08 46.65
N ASN A 83 -22.05 -26.40 46.75
CA ASN A 83 -22.26 -27.17 47.97
C ASN A 83 -21.22 -28.28 48.00
#